data_AF-G4ZXS7-F1
#
_entry.id   AF-G4ZXS7-F1
#
_cell.length_a   1.000
_cell.length_b   1.000
_cell.length_c   1.000
_cell.angle_alpha   90.00
_cell.angle_beta   90.00
_cell.angle_gamma   90.00
#
_symmetry.space_group_name_H-M   'P 1'
#
loop_
_entity.id
_entity.type
_entity.pdbx_description
1 polymer ?
#
loop_
_entity_poly.entity_id
_entity_poly.type
_entity_poly.pdbx_seq_one_letter_code
_entity_poly.pdbx_strand_id
1 'polypeptide(L)'
;MQERGCPQLRIHSTLALYISLRRCLIPVVHDVMLRLLFGDLIVGSRLYFLKALNPTVQQCVRESCVAIETLEHCFFSCPGLNDMWQSLWARWSKAFHAVLSWRLLLFPQPRDIKADWKQQHKTILLLCRVHTAIVFHATWRLRNNIHFEEAATQQPSTQGLMSSFRRHCQYMFQHSEELKLDGDAINSVLQRLGFDTPKPISLPQQGCRIWIPRP
;
A
#
# COMPACT_ATOMS: atom_id res chain seq x y z
N MET A 1 -20.19 12.21 -38.27
CA MET A 1 -20.77 11.41 -37.16
C MET A 1 -19.62 11.10 -36.21
N GLN A 2 -19.59 11.74 -35.05
CA GLN A 2 -18.45 11.77 -34.12
C GLN A 2 -18.16 10.40 -33.51
N GLU A 3 -16.89 9.99 -33.55
CA GLU A 3 -16.33 8.89 -32.79
C GLU A 3 -16.53 9.16 -31.29
N ARG A 4 -17.34 8.31 -30.64
CA ARG A 4 -17.46 8.32 -29.18
C ARG A 4 -16.15 7.76 -28.61
N GLY A 5 -15.29 8.68 -28.16
CA GLY A 5 -14.04 8.39 -27.49
C GLY A 5 -14.25 7.44 -26.31
N CYS A 6 -13.83 6.19 -26.47
CA CYS A 6 -13.75 5.24 -25.37
C CYS A 6 -12.36 5.39 -24.72
N PRO A 7 -12.25 5.82 -23.45
CA PRO A 7 -10.96 5.90 -22.76
C PRO A 7 -10.49 4.51 -22.29
N GLN A 8 -10.51 3.49 -23.16
CA GLN A 8 -10.22 2.11 -22.78
C GLN A 8 -8.71 1.83 -22.59
N LEU A 9 -7.84 2.36 -23.46
CA LEU A 9 -6.40 2.03 -23.47
C LEU A 9 -5.64 2.41 -22.18
N ARG A 10 -6.02 3.50 -21.50
CA ARG A 10 -5.32 3.98 -20.29
C ARG A 10 -5.79 3.30 -19.00
N ILE A 11 -7.06 2.88 -18.96
CA ILE A 11 -7.61 2.14 -17.80
C ILE A 11 -6.97 0.75 -17.75
N HIS A 12 -6.83 0.07 -18.90
CA HIS A 12 -6.18 -1.25 -18.97
C HIS A 12 -4.72 -1.23 -18.52
N SER A 13 -3.91 -0.28 -18.98
CA SER A 13 -2.48 -0.22 -18.62
C SER A 13 -2.26 0.10 -17.13
N THR A 14 -3.09 0.96 -16.55
CA THR A 14 -3.01 1.31 -15.13
C THR A 14 -3.43 0.12 -14.25
N LEU A 15 -4.55 -0.53 -14.57
CA LEU A 15 -5.02 -1.70 -13.83
C LEU A 15 -4.10 -2.91 -14.00
N ALA A 16 -3.48 -3.11 -15.18
CA ALA A 16 -2.53 -4.19 -15.41
C ALA A 16 -1.34 -4.13 -14.43
N LEU A 17 -0.83 -2.93 -14.14
CA LEU A 17 0.22 -2.76 -13.13
C LEU A 17 -0.27 -3.23 -11.76
N TYR A 18 -1.48 -2.87 -11.35
CA TYR A 18 -2.05 -3.28 -10.07
C TYR A 18 -2.36 -4.76 -9.99
N ILE A 19 -2.86 -5.37 -11.06
CA ILE A 19 -3.08 -6.82 -11.15
C ILE A 19 -1.74 -7.55 -11.01
N SER A 20 -0.67 -7.03 -11.61
CA SER A 20 0.67 -7.66 -11.52
C SER A 20 1.24 -7.69 -10.09
N LEU A 21 0.83 -6.75 -9.22
CA LEU A 21 1.30 -6.72 -7.82
C LEU A 21 0.90 -7.95 -7.02
N ARG A 22 -0.08 -8.75 -7.47
CA ARG A 22 -0.45 -10.02 -6.83
C ARG A 22 0.72 -10.99 -6.67
N ARG A 23 1.75 -10.84 -7.52
CA ARG A 23 2.97 -11.66 -7.46
C ARG A 23 3.91 -11.22 -6.34
N CYS A 24 3.78 -9.99 -5.86
CA CYS A 24 4.64 -9.39 -4.85
C CYS A 24 3.94 -9.17 -3.50
N LEU A 25 2.62 -9.20 -3.47
CA LEU A 25 1.78 -8.91 -2.30
C LEU A 25 1.09 -10.17 -1.78
N ILE A 26 0.88 -10.24 -0.47
CA ILE A 26 -0.02 -11.22 0.13
C ILE A 26 -1.44 -10.97 -0.40
N PRO A 27 -2.24 -12.01 -0.70
CA PRO A 27 -3.57 -11.85 -1.33
C PRO A 27 -4.48 -10.83 -0.63
N VAL A 28 -4.54 -10.82 0.70
CA VAL A 28 -5.41 -9.88 1.45
C VAL A 28 -4.98 -8.41 1.29
N VAL A 29 -3.67 -8.16 1.14
CA VAL A 29 -3.14 -6.81 0.90
C VAL A 29 -3.49 -6.35 -0.50
N HIS A 30 -3.38 -7.27 -1.47
CA HIS A 30 -3.73 -7.02 -2.86
C HIS A 30 -5.23 -6.77 -3.05
N ASP A 31 -6.09 -7.54 -2.37
CA ASP A 31 -7.54 -7.44 -2.44
C ASP A 31 -8.05 -6.02 -2.14
N VAL A 32 -7.61 -5.43 -1.02
CA VAL A 32 -8.05 -4.08 -0.64
C VAL A 32 -7.68 -3.05 -1.71
N MET A 33 -6.49 -3.16 -2.30
CA MET A 33 -6.05 -2.25 -3.37
C MET A 33 -6.92 -2.41 -4.62
N LEU A 34 -7.26 -3.63 -5.02
CA LEU A 34 -8.14 -3.87 -6.16
C LEU A 34 -9.55 -3.35 -5.91
N ARG A 35 -10.15 -3.70 -4.76
CA ARG A 35 -11.49 -3.22 -4.39
C ARG A 35 -11.55 -1.71 -4.32
N LEU A 36 -10.47 -1.05 -3.90
CA LEU A 36 -10.39 0.41 -3.95
C LEU A 36 -10.47 0.92 -5.40
N LEU A 37 -9.70 0.34 -6.31
CA LEU A 37 -9.64 0.75 -7.72
C LEU A 37 -10.93 0.45 -8.49
N PHE A 38 -11.62 -0.65 -8.16
CA PHE A 38 -12.93 -0.99 -8.73
C PHE A 38 -14.09 -0.26 -8.05
N GLY A 39 -13.84 0.38 -6.90
CA GLY A 39 -14.87 1.06 -6.14
C GLY A 39 -15.81 0.09 -5.42
N ASP A 40 -15.30 -1.03 -4.91
CA ASP A 40 -16.03 -2.06 -4.15
C ASP A 40 -15.83 -1.94 -2.63
N LEU A 41 -15.15 -0.88 -2.18
CA LEU A 41 -15.06 -0.54 -0.76
C LEU A 41 -16.25 0.33 -0.35
N ILE A 42 -16.96 -0.11 0.69
CA ILE A 42 -18.11 0.60 1.24
C ILE A 42 -17.64 1.51 2.37
N VAL A 43 -17.53 2.81 2.07
CA VAL A 43 -17.23 3.88 3.03
C VAL A 43 -18.49 4.66 3.40
N GLY A 44 -18.44 5.42 4.49
CA GLY A 44 -19.57 6.17 5.04
C GLY A 44 -20.32 7.02 4.00
N SER A 45 -19.65 7.64 3.04
CA SER A 45 -20.30 8.44 1.98
C SER A 45 -21.34 7.66 1.18
N ARG A 46 -21.21 6.33 1.08
CA ARG A 46 -22.14 5.43 0.38
C ARG A 46 -23.34 5.00 1.22
N LEU A 47 -23.33 5.27 2.52
CA LEU A 47 -24.36 4.87 3.48
C LEU A 47 -25.44 5.95 3.70
N TYR A 48 -25.62 6.87 2.74
CA TYR A 48 -26.59 7.97 2.85
C TYR A 48 -28.02 7.50 3.12
N PHE A 49 -28.39 6.31 2.65
CA PHE A 49 -29.71 5.71 2.85
C PHE A 49 -29.98 5.31 4.31
N LEU A 50 -28.94 5.20 5.15
CA LEU A 50 -29.06 4.89 6.59
C LEU A 50 -29.15 6.15 7.47
N LYS A 51 -29.05 7.36 6.90
CA LYS A 51 -28.97 8.61 7.66
C LYS A 51 -30.16 8.86 8.59
N ALA A 52 -31.35 8.36 8.22
CA ALA A 52 -32.55 8.47 9.05
C ALA A 52 -32.47 7.62 10.33
N LEU A 53 -31.77 6.49 10.29
CA LEU A 53 -31.59 5.58 11.44
C LEU A 53 -30.37 5.96 12.27
N ASN A 54 -29.30 6.42 11.61
CA ASN A 54 -28.08 6.86 12.26
C ASN A 54 -27.58 8.14 11.56
N PRO A 55 -27.79 9.33 12.18
CA PRO A 55 -27.36 10.61 11.60
C PRO A 55 -25.86 10.73 11.32
N THR A 56 -25.02 9.97 12.04
CA THR A 56 -23.55 10.01 11.92
C THR A 56 -22.99 8.90 11.03
N VAL A 57 -23.84 8.06 10.42
CA VAL A 57 -23.42 6.89 9.61
C VAL A 57 -22.46 7.22 8.46
N GLN A 58 -22.49 8.45 7.96
CA GLN A 58 -21.60 8.90 6.88
C GLN A 58 -20.28 9.51 7.37
N GLN A 59 -20.15 9.78 8.67
CA GLN A 59 -18.98 10.40 9.25
C GLN A 59 -17.80 9.43 9.30
N CYS A 60 -16.59 9.98 9.39
CA CYS A 60 -15.38 9.22 9.61
C CYS A 60 -15.49 8.41 10.91
N VAL A 61 -14.92 7.20 10.88
CA VAL A 61 -14.92 6.30 12.04
C VAL A 61 -14.09 6.81 13.20
N ARG A 62 -13.19 7.75 12.93
CA ARG A 62 -12.24 8.25 13.93
C ARG A 62 -12.92 9.27 14.81
N GLU A 63 -12.84 9.07 16.12
CA GLU A 63 -13.63 9.81 17.12
C GLU A 63 -13.53 11.33 16.99
N SER A 64 -12.34 11.86 16.65
CA SER A 64 -12.10 13.30 16.51
C SER A 64 -12.49 13.87 15.15
N CYS A 65 -13.09 13.08 14.25
CA CYS A 65 -13.33 13.47 12.88
C CYS A 65 -14.80 13.31 12.45
N VAL A 66 -15.47 14.44 12.23
CA VAL A 66 -16.88 14.49 11.80
C VAL A 66 -17.06 14.64 10.28
N ALA A 67 -15.98 14.59 9.51
CA ALA A 67 -16.02 14.72 8.05
C ALA A 67 -16.70 13.50 7.41
N ILE A 68 -17.32 13.69 6.24
CA ILE A 68 -17.89 12.58 5.47
C ILE A 68 -16.78 11.64 5.01
N GLU A 69 -16.90 10.35 5.33
CA GLU A 69 -15.93 9.33 4.95
C GLU A 69 -16.02 9.01 3.46
N THR A 70 -15.18 9.67 2.66
CA THR A 70 -14.87 9.26 1.27
C THR A 70 -13.71 8.25 1.25
N LEU A 71 -13.42 7.63 0.10
CA LEU A 71 -12.23 6.78 -0.04
C LEU A 71 -10.95 7.56 0.26
N GLU A 72 -10.81 8.75 -0.33
CA GLU A 72 -9.67 9.62 -0.07
C GLU A 72 -9.57 9.97 1.43
N HIS A 73 -10.69 10.28 2.09
CA HIS A 73 -10.69 10.57 3.52
C HIS A 73 -10.32 9.35 4.36
N CYS A 74 -10.89 8.19 4.05
CA CYS A 74 -10.64 6.93 4.76
C CYS A 74 -9.16 6.56 4.77
N PHE A 75 -8.49 6.75 3.62
CA PHE A 75 -7.12 6.28 3.38
C PHE A 75 -6.04 7.37 3.51
N PHE A 76 -6.37 8.64 3.32
CA PHE A 76 -5.37 9.70 3.12
C PHE A 76 -5.69 11.00 3.84
N SER A 77 -6.79 11.69 3.51
CA SER A 77 -7.00 13.09 3.89
C SER A 77 -7.56 13.29 5.31
N CYS A 78 -7.82 12.22 6.06
CA CYS A 78 -8.22 12.34 7.46
C CYS A 78 -7.06 12.87 8.32
N PRO A 79 -7.27 13.91 9.14
CA PRO A 79 -6.22 14.46 10.02
C PRO A 79 -5.56 13.42 10.93
N GLY A 80 -6.33 12.41 11.38
CA GLY A 80 -5.83 11.32 12.21
C GLY A 80 -4.82 10.39 11.52
N LEU A 81 -4.57 10.56 10.20
CA LEU A 81 -3.57 9.81 9.45
C LEU A 81 -2.35 10.66 9.05
N ASN A 82 -2.37 11.97 9.32
CA ASN A 82 -1.34 12.89 8.84
C ASN A 82 0.05 12.49 9.32
N ASP A 83 0.22 12.30 10.63
CA ASP A 83 1.52 12.00 11.23
C ASP A 83 2.10 10.68 10.70
N MET A 84 1.26 9.66 10.56
CA MET A 84 1.65 8.39 9.93
C MET A 84 2.13 8.63 8.49
N TRP A 85 1.33 9.30 7.65
CA TRP A 85 1.70 9.55 6.27
C TRP A 85 2.97 10.38 6.12
N GLN A 86 3.16 11.42 6.94
CA GLN A 86 4.38 12.22 6.95
C GLN A 86 5.60 11.38 7.35
N SER A 87 5.47 10.57 8.40
CA SER A 87 6.53 9.67 8.86
C SER A 87 6.94 8.64 7.78
N LEU A 88 5.96 8.04 7.10
CA LEU A 88 6.20 7.09 6.01
C LEU A 88 6.81 7.78 4.79
N TRP A 89 6.31 8.96 4.43
CA TRP A 89 6.72 9.71 3.24
C TRP A 89 8.11 10.33 3.35
N ALA A 90 8.61 10.60 4.56
CA ALA A 90 9.92 11.19 4.78
C ALA A 90 11.08 10.46 4.07
N ARG A 91 10.97 9.13 3.89
CA ARG A 91 11.96 8.36 3.10
C ARG A 91 11.74 8.50 1.60
N TRP A 92 10.49 8.42 1.15
CA TRP A 92 10.12 8.51 -0.27
C TRP A 92 10.40 9.89 -0.87
N SER A 93 10.28 10.97 -0.09
CA SER A 93 10.60 12.34 -0.52
C SER A 93 12.04 12.52 -1.02
N LYS A 94 12.96 11.59 -0.69
CA LYS A 94 14.31 11.56 -1.26
C LYS A 94 14.33 11.23 -2.76
N ALA A 95 13.42 10.37 -3.23
CA ALA A 95 13.34 9.93 -4.63
C ALA A 95 12.27 10.66 -5.44
N PHE A 96 11.23 11.19 -4.80
CA PHE A 96 10.17 11.94 -5.46
C PHE A 96 10.41 13.44 -5.37
N HIS A 97 10.13 14.19 -6.43
CA HIS A 97 9.98 15.66 -6.35
C HIS A 97 8.51 16.05 -6.15
N ALA A 98 7.59 15.14 -6.47
CA ALA A 98 6.16 15.33 -6.26
C ALA A 98 5.82 15.37 -4.76
N VAL A 99 4.91 16.27 -4.39
CA VAL A 99 4.33 16.35 -3.06
C VAL A 99 3.42 15.15 -2.82
N LEU A 100 3.44 14.62 -1.59
CA LEU A 100 2.53 13.55 -1.19
C LEU A 100 1.07 13.99 -1.42
N SER A 101 0.36 13.21 -2.21
CA SER A 101 -1.05 13.45 -2.54
C SER A 101 -1.75 12.13 -2.76
N TRP A 102 -3.09 12.15 -2.63
CA TRP A 102 -3.94 11.01 -2.94
C TRP A 102 -3.66 10.43 -4.33
N ARG A 103 -3.55 11.31 -5.33
CA ARG A 103 -3.24 10.93 -6.71
C ARG A 103 -1.88 10.26 -6.84
N LEU A 104 -0.86 10.75 -6.13
CA LEU A 104 0.48 10.17 -6.18
C LEU A 104 0.50 8.75 -5.59
N LEU A 105 -0.23 8.53 -4.49
CA LEU A 105 -0.35 7.21 -3.88
C LEU A 105 -1.02 6.20 -4.82
N LEU A 106 -2.08 6.62 -5.51
CA LEU A 106 -2.82 5.75 -6.44
C LEU A 106 -2.14 5.56 -7.79
N PHE A 107 -1.44 6.56 -8.30
CA PHE A 107 -0.92 6.52 -9.67
C PHE A 107 0.47 7.14 -9.76
N PRO A 108 1.48 6.61 -9.05
CA PRO A 108 2.83 7.13 -9.15
C PRO A 108 3.37 6.86 -10.55
N GLN A 109 4.03 7.86 -11.15
CA GLN A 109 4.53 7.82 -12.52
C GLN A 109 6.03 8.16 -12.58
N PRO A 110 6.74 7.76 -13.66
CA PRO A 110 8.16 8.09 -13.82
C PRO A 110 8.46 9.59 -13.75
N ARG A 111 7.52 10.44 -14.20
CA ARG A 111 7.68 11.90 -14.16
C ARG A 111 7.70 12.47 -12.74
N ASP A 112 7.25 11.73 -11.73
CA ASP A 112 7.18 12.18 -10.34
C ASP A 112 8.52 11.95 -9.60
N ILE A 113 9.43 11.21 -10.23
CA ILE A 113 10.73 10.80 -9.69
C ILE A 113 11.81 11.81 -10.09
N LYS A 114 12.71 12.12 -9.15
CA LYS A 114 13.87 13.00 -9.34
C LYS A 114 14.85 12.43 -10.38
N ALA A 115 15.55 13.31 -11.08
CA ALA A 115 16.47 12.93 -12.16
C ALA A 115 17.54 11.91 -11.71
N ASP A 116 18.09 12.07 -10.50
CA ASP A 116 19.15 11.22 -9.91
C ASP A 116 18.70 9.77 -9.63
N TRP A 117 17.41 9.50 -9.79
CA TRP A 117 16.76 8.21 -9.57
C TRP A 117 16.17 7.64 -10.86
N LYS A 118 16.34 8.33 -11.99
CA LYS A 118 15.70 7.98 -13.26
C LYS A 118 16.03 6.57 -13.74
N GLN A 119 17.26 6.09 -13.52
CA GLN A 119 17.66 4.74 -13.91
C GLN A 119 16.92 3.65 -13.09
N GLN A 120 16.55 3.96 -11.84
CA GLN A 120 15.92 3.02 -10.90
C GLN A 120 14.40 3.22 -10.79
N HIS A 121 13.83 4.03 -11.68
CA HIS A 121 12.44 4.49 -11.57
C HIS A 121 11.43 3.35 -11.51
N LYS A 122 11.62 2.26 -12.28
CA LYS A 122 10.72 1.09 -12.26
C LYS A 122 10.67 0.44 -10.87
N THR A 123 11.83 0.23 -10.26
CA THR A 123 11.96 -0.35 -8.92
C THR A 123 11.35 0.54 -7.86
N ILE A 124 11.61 1.86 -7.92
CA ILE A 124 11.02 2.84 -6.99
C ILE A 124 9.50 2.82 -7.08
N LEU A 125 8.93 2.85 -8.28
CA LEU A 125 7.48 2.82 -8.48
C LEU A 125 6.85 1.50 -8.01
N LEU A 126 7.52 0.36 -8.22
CA LEU A 126 7.07 -0.93 -7.70
C LEU A 126 7.04 -0.93 -6.17
N LEU A 127 8.16 -0.58 -5.53
CA LEU A 127 8.30 -0.57 -4.08
C LEU A 127 7.31 0.42 -3.44
N CYS A 128 7.14 1.59 -4.04
CA CYS A 128 6.17 2.59 -3.58
C CYS A 128 4.74 2.04 -3.63
N ARG A 129 4.33 1.38 -4.74
CA ARG A 129 2.99 0.76 -4.83
C ARG A 129 2.79 -0.37 -3.83
N VAL A 130 3.79 -1.22 -3.63
CA VAL A 130 3.75 -2.29 -2.61
C VAL A 130 3.55 -1.68 -1.22
N HIS A 131 4.31 -0.64 -0.88
CA HIS A 131 4.18 0.04 0.39
C HIS A 131 2.80 0.69 0.56
N THR A 132 2.31 1.41 -0.46
CA THR A 132 0.97 2.01 -0.44
C THR A 132 -0.12 0.95 -0.22
N ALA A 133 -0.05 -0.19 -0.92
CA ALA A 133 -1.03 -1.28 -0.77
C ALA A 133 -1.04 -1.84 0.67
N ILE A 134 0.14 -1.99 1.29
CA ILE A 134 0.26 -2.40 2.70
C ILE A 134 -0.40 -1.40 3.63
N VAL A 135 -0.15 -0.10 3.44
CA VAL A 135 -0.75 0.96 4.24
C VAL A 135 -2.27 0.96 4.07
N PHE A 136 -2.76 0.88 2.84
CA PHE A 136 -4.20 0.85 2.56
C PHE A 136 -4.87 -0.35 3.21
N HIS A 137 -4.32 -1.56 3.05
CA HIS A 137 -4.85 -2.74 3.72
C HIS A 137 -4.91 -2.57 5.24
N ALA A 138 -3.84 -2.07 5.86
CA ALA A 138 -3.81 -1.86 7.31
C ALA A 138 -4.83 -0.80 7.77
N THR A 139 -4.95 0.31 7.03
CA THR A 139 -5.94 1.37 7.31
C THR A 139 -7.36 0.85 7.16
N TRP A 140 -7.65 0.09 6.10
CA TRP A 140 -8.97 -0.52 5.89
C TRP A 140 -9.33 -1.50 7.00
N ARG A 141 -8.38 -2.36 7.38
CA ARG A 141 -8.56 -3.30 8.49
C ARG A 141 -8.85 -2.56 9.79
N LEU A 142 -8.03 -1.56 10.14
CA LEU A 142 -8.25 -0.78 11.35
C LEU A 142 -9.61 -0.07 11.34
N ARG A 143 -9.99 0.53 10.21
CA ARG A 143 -11.30 1.17 10.04
C ARG A 143 -12.44 0.20 10.33
N ASN A 144 -12.35 -1.04 9.87
CA ASN A 144 -13.35 -2.07 10.18
C ASN A 144 -13.33 -2.47 11.67
N ASN A 145 -12.14 -2.60 12.27
CA ASN A 145 -12.02 -2.87 13.69
C ASN A 145 -12.61 -1.74 14.57
N ILE A 146 -12.48 -0.47 14.16
CA ILE A 146 -13.13 0.65 14.88
C ILE A 146 -14.66 0.50 14.80
N HIS A 147 -15.21 0.15 13.63
CA HIS A 147 -16.66 0.00 13.44
C HIS A 147 -17.29 -1.20 14.14
N PHE A 148 -16.60 -2.35 14.12
CA PHE A 148 -17.21 -3.63 14.50
C PHE A 148 -16.62 -4.24 15.77
N GLU A 149 -15.42 -3.80 16.18
CA GLU A 149 -14.68 -4.34 17.33
C GLU A 149 -14.30 -3.23 18.34
N GLU A 150 -14.85 -2.03 18.19
CA GLU A 150 -14.64 -0.87 19.08
C GLU A 150 -13.17 -0.57 19.39
N ALA A 151 -12.30 -0.73 18.38
CA ALA A 151 -10.86 -0.50 18.56
C ALA A 151 -10.55 0.96 18.94
N ALA A 152 -9.84 1.15 20.05
CA ALA A 152 -9.45 2.48 20.53
C ALA A 152 -8.37 3.18 19.66
N THR A 153 -7.64 2.43 18.84
CA THR A 153 -6.54 2.96 18.03
C THR A 153 -7.07 3.66 16.77
N GLN A 154 -6.58 4.88 16.50
CA GLN A 154 -7.07 5.73 15.42
C GLN A 154 -6.24 5.66 14.12
N GLN A 155 -5.03 5.11 14.17
CA GLN A 155 -4.16 4.93 12.99
C GLN A 155 -3.33 3.63 13.06
N PRO A 156 -2.96 3.02 11.92
CA PRO A 156 -2.07 1.86 11.91
C PRO A 156 -0.71 2.15 12.54
N SER A 157 -0.10 1.14 13.18
CA SER A 157 1.26 1.25 13.70
C SER A 157 2.29 1.41 12.57
N THR A 158 3.01 2.53 12.55
CA THR A 158 4.11 2.78 11.61
C THR A 158 5.17 1.66 11.67
N GLN A 159 5.50 1.15 12.86
CA GLN A 159 6.44 0.05 13.01
C GLN A 159 5.90 -1.25 12.39
N GLY A 160 4.60 -1.54 12.58
CA GLY A 160 3.93 -2.69 11.95
C GLY A 160 3.93 -2.60 10.43
N LEU A 161 3.66 -1.40 9.90
CA LEU A 161 3.73 -1.10 8.47
C LEU A 161 5.14 -1.30 7.90
N MET A 162 6.17 -0.75 8.55
CA MET A 162 7.58 -0.94 8.16
C MET A 162 7.97 -2.42 8.18
N SER A 163 7.57 -3.16 9.21
CA SER A 163 7.86 -4.59 9.33
C SER A 163 7.19 -5.40 8.22
N SER A 164 5.94 -5.06 7.88
CA SER A 164 5.23 -5.68 6.75
C SER A 164 5.93 -5.36 5.43
N PHE A 165 6.30 -4.10 5.19
CA PHE A 165 7.02 -3.68 4.00
C PHE A 165 8.37 -4.39 3.86
N ARG A 166 9.14 -4.49 4.96
CA ARG A 166 10.42 -5.23 5.00
C ARG A 166 10.24 -6.69 4.58
N ARG A 167 9.20 -7.38 5.08
CA ARG A 167 8.91 -8.77 4.69
C ARG A 167 8.58 -8.90 3.21
N HIS A 168 7.83 -7.97 2.64
CA HIS A 168 7.52 -7.97 1.20
C HIS A 168 8.77 -7.70 0.36
N CYS A 169 9.63 -6.75 0.76
CA CYS A 169 10.92 -6.52 0.11
C CYS A 169 11.82 -7.76 0.18
N GLN A 170 11.86 -8.43 1.33
CA GLN A 170 12.61 -9.67 1.52
C GLN A 170 12.14 -10.79 0.59
N TYR A 171 10.81 -10.95 0.46
CA TYR A 171 10.21 -11.90 -0.47
C TYR A 171 10.57 -11.57 -1.93
N MET A 172 10.40 -10.31 -2.35
CA MET A 172 10.73 -9.87 -3.71
C MET A 172 12.20 -10.05 -4.05
N PHE A 173 13.10 -9.83 -3.09
CA PHE A 173 14.53 -10.04 -3.26
C PHE A 173 14.86 -11.53 -3.47
N GLN A 174 14.33 -12.40 -2.60
CA GLN A 174 14.56 -13.86 -2.66
C GLN A 174 14.03 -14.50 -3.95
N HIS A 175 12.92 -14.00 -4.46
CA HIS A 175 12.26 -14.54 -5.65
C HIS A 175 12.45 -13.59 -6.85
N SER A 176 13.51 -12.79 -6.87
CA SER A 176 13.72 -11.75 -7.88
C SER A 176 13.79 -12.34 -9.29
N GLU A 177 14.48 -13.46 -9.48
CA GLU A 177 14.53 -14.18 -10.77
C GLU A 177 13.15 -14.63 -11.24
N GLU A 178 12.38 -15.32 -10.39
CA GLU A 178 11.02 -15.78 -10.71
C GLU A 178 10.09 -14.61 -11.03
N LEU A 179 10.21 -13.52 -10.27
CA LEU A 179 9.41 -12.31 -10.43
C LEU A 179 9.86 -11.47 -11.64
N LYS A 180 11.00 -11.78 -12.25
CA LYS A 180 11.68 -10.98 -13.30
C LYS A 180 11.99 -9.56 -12.81
N LEU A 181 12.50 -9.48 -11.58
CA LEU A 181 12.94 -8.27 -10.91
C LEU A 181 14.47 -8.28 -10.79
N ASP A 182 15.04 -7.09 -10.64
CA ASP A 182 16.46 -6.90 -10.34
C ASP A 182 16.62 -6.79 -8.81
N GLY A 183 17.13 -7.85 -8.20
CA GLY A 183 17.35 -7.93 -6.75
C GLY A 183 18.37 -6.91 -6.24
N ASP A 184 19.42 -6.63 -7.02
CA ASP A 184 20.44 -5.64 -6.69
C ASP A 184 19.88 -4.22 -6.75
N ALA A 185 19.04 -3.94 -7.75
CA ALA A 185 18.31 -2.68 -7.80
C ALA A 185 17.36 -2.50 -6.62
N ILE A 186 16.69 -3.55 -6.14
CA ILE A 186 15.85 -3.49 -4.93
C ILE A 186 16.69 -3.08 -3.72
N ASN A 187 17.81 -3.76 -3.48
CA ASN A 187 18.71 -3.45 -2.37
C ASN A 187 19.29 -2.05 -2.47
N SER A 188 19.79 -1.66 -3.64
CA SER A 188 20.37 -0.34 -3.90
C SER A 188 19.35 0.77 -3.62
N VAL A 189 18.11 0.62 -4.09
CA VAL A 189 17.05 1.61 -3.86
C VAL A 189 16.68 1.70 -2.39
N LEU A 190 16.47 0.57 -1.72
CA LEU A 190 16.11 0.55 -0.29
C LEU A 190 17.21 1.20 0.57
N GLN A 191 18.47 0.88 0.30
CA GLN A 191 19.62 1.45 0.99
C GLN A 191 19.69 2.98 0.78
N ARG A 192 19.61 3.46 -0.46
CA ARG A 192 19.66 4.90 -0.77
C ARG A 192 18.49 5.67 -0.12
N LEU A 193 17.31 5.04 0.00
CA LEU A 193 16.15 5.64 0.66
C LEU A 193 16.26 5.63 2.20
N GLY A 194 17.11 4.78 2.77
CA GLY A 194 17.27 4.59 4.22
C GLY A 194 16.24 3.62 4.80
N PHE A 195 15.86 2.59 4.04
CA PHE A 195 15.16 1.41 4.53
C PHE A 195 16.14 0.28 4.82
N ASP A 196 15.73 -0.69 5.63
CA ASP A 196 16.51 -1.92 5.81
C ASP A 196 16.54 -2.71 4.51
N THR A 197 17.72 -3.22 4.18
CA THR A 197 17.92 -4.04 3.00
C THR A 197 17.60 -5.51 3.29
N PRO A 198 16.93 -6.20 2.36
CA PRO A 198 16.85 -7.65 2.33
C PRO A 198 18.22 -8.33 2.47
N LYS A 199 18.25 -9.47 3.14
CA LYS A 199 19.45 -10.30 3.27
C LYS A 199 19.25 -11.61 2.52
N PRO A 200 20.30 -12.19 1.90
CA PRO A 200 20.25 -13.58 1.46
C PRO A 200 19.89 -14.46 2.66
N ILE A 201 18.96 -15.40 2.49
CA ILE A 201 18.78 -16.43 3.52
C ILE A 201 20.01 -17.33 3.41
N SER A 202 20.89 -17.29 4.41
CA SER A 202 21.74 -18.43 4.68
C SER A 202 20.82 -19.55 5.14
N LEU A 203 20.58 -20.53 4.26
CA LEU A 203 20.00 -21.80 4.70
C LEU A 203 20.82 -22.25 5.92
N PRO A 204 20.20 -22.57 7.07
CA PRO A 204 20.94 -23.16 8.16
C PRO A 204 21.67 -24.37 7.59
N GLN A 205 23.00 -24.42 7.80
CA GLN A 205 23.81 -25.59 7.43
C GLN A 205 23.06 -26.84 7.90
N GLN A 206 22.83 -27.78 6.98
CA GLN A 206 22.13 -29.03 7.22
C GLN A 206 22.66 -29.67 8.51
N GLY A 207 21.92 -29.53 9.60
CA GLY A 207 22.38 -29.97 10.93
C GLY A 207 21.28 -30.09 11.97
N CYS A 208 20.18 -29.34 11.83
CA CYS A 208 19.02 -29.52 12.70
C CYS A 208 18.10 -30.60 12.13
N ARG A 209 18.46 -31.87 12.36
CA ARG A 209 17.52 -32.98 12.20
C ARG A 209 16.35 -32.72 13.14
N ILE A 210 15.17 -32.44 12.58
CA ILE A 210 13.92 -32.44 13.34
C ILE A 210 13.77 -33.86 13.89
N TRP A 211 13.86 -34.01 15.21
CA TRP A 211 13.64 -35.28 15.87
C TRP A 211 12.13 -35.55 15.85
N ILE A 212 11.71 -36.54 15.06
CA ILE A 212 10.34 -37.06 15.07
C ILE A 212 10.35 -38.30 15.97
N PRO A 213 9.70 -38.29 17.14
CA PRO A 213 9.51 -39.51 17.91
C PRO A 213 8.73 -40.51 17.07
N ARG A 214 9.26 -41.73 16.93
CA ARG A 214 8.48 -42.85 16.41
C ARG A 214 7.57 -43.40 17.53
N PRO A 215 6.35 -43.85 17.18
CA PRO A 215 5.39 -44.38 18.13
C PRO A 215 5.88 -45.67 18.81
#